data_AF-A0A5C6VDY8-F1
#
_entry.id   AF-A0A5C6VDY8-F1
#
_cell.length_a   1.000
_cell.length_b   1.000
_cell.length_c   1.000
_cell.angle_alpha   90.00
_cell.angle_beta   90.00
_cell.angle_gamma   90.00
#
_symmetry.space_group_name_H-M   'P 1'
#
loop_
_entity.id
_entity.type
_entity.pdbx_description
1 polymer ?
#
loop_
_entity_poly.entity_id
_entity_poly.type
_entity_poly.pdbx_seq_one_letter_code
_entity_poly.pdbx_strand_id
1 'polypeptide(L)'
;MSRKVIPIETESASAHAPHAPRSLSRREWLKGTGVLVGTLAFPSILATLAPSRVWAVEMQALDTHQGAVLLAFVKQQYPHKTLDDAVYALVVKDLDGKAQKDPAVRQQLADGVKQLDALNGSDWTKRSPADQARDVAAMEKTPFFTTVRTTAIVSLYSNDMAYAHFGYGAALGDGGYLNKGFNDLVWLPDPPAIASGPIPTDS
;
A
#
# COMPACT_ATOMS: atom_id res chain seq x y z
N MET A 1 -36.67 -9.94 53.52
CA MET A 1 -36.34 -10.31 52.12
C MET A 1 -35.43 -9.23 51.57
N SER A 2 -34.12 -9.49 51.50
CA SER A 2 -33.10 -8.50 51.11
C SER A 2 -33.12 -8.23 49.61
N ARG A 3 -33.31 -6.96 49.24
CA ARG A 3 -33.24 -6.49 47.85
C ARG A 3 -31.77 -6.28 47.47
N LYS A 4 -31.21 -7.18 46.66
CA LYS A 4 -29.84 -7.09 46.17
C LYS A 4 -29.80 -6.04 45.04
N VAL A 5 -29.28 -4.86 45.34
CA VAL A 5 -29.00 -3.81 44.34
C VAL A 5 -27.61 -4.09 43.78
N ILE A 6 -27.50 -4.26 42.47
CA ILE A 6 -26.22 -4.41 41.77
C ILE A 6 -25.72 -2.99 41.45
N PRO A 7 -24.57 -2.54 41.97
CA PRO A 7 -24.00 -1.27 41.55
C PRO A 7 -23.38 -1.44 40.16
N ILE A 8 -23.72 -0.53 39.25
CA ILE A 8 -23.05 -0.38 37.95
C ILE A 8 -21.77 0.42 38.23
N GLU A 9 -20.60 -0.20 38.03
CA GLU A 9 -19.35 0.56 38.01
C GLU A 9 -19.37 1.49 36.81
N THR A 10 -19.33 2.79 37.06
CA THR A 10 -19.00 3.79 36.04
C THR A 10 -17.54 3.57 35.66
N GLU A 11 -17.33 2.93 34.51
CA GLU A 11 -16.03 2.87 33.85
C GLU A 11 -15.51 4.29 33.69
N SER A 12 -14.51 4.63 34.51
CA SER A 12 -13.85 5.92 34.44
C SER A 12 -13.14 5.97 33.09
N ALA A 13 -13.55 6.90 32.23
CA ALA A 13 -12.92 7.15 30.95
C ALA A 13 -11.42 7.33 31.15
N SER A 14 -10.65 6.28 30.87
CA SER A 14 -9.20 6.34 30.83
C SER A 14 -8.83 7.16 29.61
N ALA A 15 -8.46 8.42 29.85
CA ALA A 15 -7.90 9.28 28.83
C ALA A 15 -6.73 8.54 28.16
N HIS A 16 -6.87 8.26 26.87
CA HIS A 16 -5.79 7.70 26.06
C HIS A 16 -4.60 8.65 26.13
N ALA A 17 -3.57 8.27 26.89
CA ALA A 17 -2.32 8.98 26.91
C ALA A 17 -1.74 9.00 25.49
N PRO A 18 -1.19 10.13 25.01
CA PRO A 18 -0.54 10.18 23.72
C PRO A 18 0.61 9.16 23.71
N HIS A 19 0.53 8.18 22.82
CA HIS A 19 1.61 7.22 22.64
C HIS A 19 2.88 7.98 22.26
N ALA A 20 3.87 7.99 23.16
CA ALA A 20 5.20 8.50 22.86
C ALA A 20 5.75 7.79 21.62
N PRO A 21 6.36 8.52 20.66
CA PRO A 21 6.92 7.91 19.47
C PRO A 21 7.98 6.89 19.90
N ARG A 22 7.78 5.62 19.54
CA ARG A 22 8.78 4.58 19.77
C ARG A 22 10.01 4.93 18.95
N SER A 23 11.06 5.45 19.59
CA SER A 23 12.36 5.63 18.95
C SER A 23 12.96 4.25 18.71
N LEU A 24 13.20 3.88 17.45
CA LEU A 24 13.94 2.67 17.10
C LEU A 24 15.32 2.72 17.78
N SER A 25 15.70 1.66 18.48
CA SER A 25 17.03 1.60 19.08
C SER A 25 18.09 1.50 17.97
N ARG A 26 19.28 2.10 18.16
CA ARG A 26 20.41 1.96 17.20
C ARG A 26 20.70 0.51 16.82
N ARG A 27 20.45 -0.42 17.74
CA ARG A 27 20.68 -1.85 17.55
C ARG A 27 19.62 -2.50 16.66
N GLU A 28 18.38 -2.02 16.68
CA GLU A 28 17.35 -2.44 15.73
C GLU A 28 17.63 -1.86 14.34
N TRP A 29 18.05 -0.59 14.28
CA TRP A 29 18.42 0.07 13.02
C TRP A 29 19.58 -0.61 12.27
N LEU A 30 20.53 -1.24 12.99
CA LEU A 30 21.66 -1.97 12.40
C LEU A 30 21.31 -3.38 11.88
N LYS A 31 20.06 -3.85 12.03
CA LYS A 31 19.64 -5.15 11.49
C LYS A 31 19.13 -5.06 10.05
N GLY A 32 18.71 -3.88 9.61
CA GLY A 32 18.29 -3.63 8.24
C GLY A 32 19.46 -3.47 7.27
N THR A 33 19.24 -3.87 6.02
CA THR A 33 20.18 -3.69 4.90
C THR A 33 20.01 -2.33 4.22
N GLY A 34 18.92 -1.61 4.50
CA GLY A 34 18.65 -0.28 3.95
C GLY A 34 17.37 0.35 4.52
N VAL A 35 17.14 1.62 4.20
CA VAL A 35 15.89 2.32 4.55
C VAL A 35 15.43 3.14 3.35
N LEU A 36 14.23 2.86 2.85
CA LEU A 36 13.57 3.67 1.84
C LEU A 36 12.73 4.75 2.53
N VAL A 37 12.94 6.02 2.18
CA VAL A 37 12.27 7.17 2.82
C VAL A 37 11.58 8.01 1.76
N GLY A 38 10.45 8.62 2.12
CA GLY A 38 9.81 9.63 1.28
C GLY A 38 8.86 10.53 2.03
N THR A 39 8.17 11.38 1.28
CA THR A 39 7.22 12.36 1.80
C THR A 39 5.85 12.25 1.12
N LEU A 40 4.77 12.42 1.88
CA LEU A 40 3.41 12.55 1.34
C LEU A 40 3.25 13.91 0.64
N ALA A 41 2.66 13.89 -0.55
CA ALA A 41 2.44 15.04 -1.40
C ALA A 41 1.39 16.02 -0.85
N PHE A 42 1.35 17.23 -1.39
CA PHE A 42 0.26 18.18 -1.19
C PHE A 42 -0.58 18.28 -2.47
N PRO A 43 -1.93 18.25 -2.41
CA PRO A 43 -2.81 17.95 -1.27
C PRO A 43 -3.14 16.44 -1.20
N SER A 44 -2.35 15.64 -0.47
CA SER A 44 -2.66 14.23 -0.25
C SER A 44 -3.76 14.03 0.79
N ILE A 45 -4.79 13.25 0.46
CA ILE A 45 -5.79 12.74 1.42
C ILE A 45 -5.10 11.83 2.46
N LEU A 46 -4.03 11.12 2.09
CA LEU A 46 -3.30 10.28 3.05
C LEU A 46 -2.63 11.11 4.14
N ALA A 47 -2.26 12.36 3.84
CA ALA A 47 -1.70 13.26 4.83
C ALA A 47 -2.69 13.68 5.93
N THR A 48 -4.01 13.49 5.72
CA THR A 48 -5.01 13.69 6.79
C THR A 48 -5.18 12.47 7.67
N LEU A 49 -4.79 11.28 7.18
CA LEU A 49 -4.87 10.01 7.89
C LEU A 49 -3.55 9.63 8.58
N ALA A 50 -2.43 10.13 8.08
CA ALA A 50 -1.11 9.80 8.59
C ALA A 50 -0.69 10.73 9.75
N PRO A 51 -0.06 10.18 10.82
CA PRO A 51 0.44 10.98 11.93
C PRO A 51 1.62 11.89 11.54
N SER A 52 2.27 11.62 10.41
CA SER A 52 3.34 12.46 9.87
C SER A 52 3.39 12.37 8.34
N ARG A 53 3.99 13.39 7.71
CA ARG A 53 4.19 13.42 6.24
C ARG A 53 5.41 12.65 5.77
N VAL A 54 6.30 12.26 6.68
CA VAL A 54 7.50 11.50 6.35
C VAL A 54 7.21 10.03 6.63
N TRP A 55 7.56 9.17 5.69
CA TRP A 55 7.45 7.73 5.84
C TRP A 55 8.80 7.09 5.61
N ALA A 56 9.01 5.94 6.24
CA ALA A 56 10.20 5.13 6.08
C ALA A 56 9.82 3.65 6.06
N VAL A 57 10.44 2.89 5.16
CA VAL A 57 10.37 1.44 5.11
C VAL A 57 11.76 0.89 5.35
N GLU A 58 11.93 0.19 6.46
CA GLU A 58 13.15 -0.55 6.77
C GLU A 58 13.21 -1.80 5.87
N MET A 59 14.33 -1.99 5.18
CA MET A 59 14.60 -3.15 4.34
C MET A 59 15.46 -4.17 5.09
N GLN A 60 15.17 -5.45 4.90
CA GLN A 60 15.84 -6.55 5.58
C GLN A 60 16.63 -7.46 4.63
N ALA A 61 16.20 -7.54 3.38
CA ALA A 61 16.83 -8.38 2.36
C ALA A 61 17.41 -7.58 1.20
N LEU A 62 16.82 -6.42 0.89
CA LEU A 62 17.20 -5.52 -0.18
C LEU A 62 17.94 -4.30 0.37
N ASP A 63 18.84 -3.72 -0.41
CA ASP A 63 19.47 -2.45 -0.05
C ASP A 63 18.59 -1.24 -0.42
N THR A 64 19.02 -0.06 0.01
CA THR A 64 18.29 1.20 -0.22
C THR A 64 18.13 1.53 -1.71
N HIS A 65 19.15 1.23 -2.52
CA HIS A 65 19.15 1.53 -3.96
C HIS A 65 18.21 0.60 -4.71
N GLN A 66 18.25 -0.70 -4.41
CA GLN A 66 17.31 -1.68 -4.92
C GLN A 66 15.87 -1.29 -4.59
N GLY A 67 15.61 -0.86 -3.36
CA GLY A 67 14.30 -0.34 -2.96
C GLY A 67 13.84 0.87 -3.80
N ALA A 68 14.75 1.82 -4.06
CA ALA A 68 14.45 3.01 -4.86
C ALA A 68 14.18 2.66 -6.34
N VAL A 69 14.97 1.78 -6.94
CA VAL A 69 14.76 1.29 -8.31
C VAL A 69 13.43 0.55 -8.43
N LEU A 70 13.11 -0.32 -7.48
CA LEU A 70 11.83 -1.05 -7.48
C LEU A 70 10.64 -0.10 -7.33
N LEU A 71 10.72 0.92 -6.46
CA LEU A 71 9.68 1.94 -6.35
C LEU A 71 9.45 2.66 -7.68
N ALA A 72 10.52 3.13 -8.32
CA ALA A 72 10.45 3.80 -9.62
C ALA A 72 9.90 2.87 -10.71
N PHE A 73 10.30 1.60 -10.71
CA PHE A 73 9.83 0.59 -11.66
C PHE A 73 8.32 0.35 -11.54
N VAL A 74 7.81 0.20 -10.31
CA VAL A 74 6.38 0.00 -10.07
C VAL A 74 5.57 1.22 -10.51
N LYS A 75 6.08 2.44 -10.31
CA LYS A 75 5.43 3.66 -10.80
C LYS A 75 5.30 3.70 -12.33
N GLN A 76 6.22 3.08 -13.06
CA GLN A 76 6.10 2.93 -14.52
C GLN A 76 5.06 1.86 -14.90
N GLN A 77 4.95 0.78 -14.13
CA GLN A 77 3.93 -0.26 -14.38
C GLN A 77 2.51 0.21 -14.06
N TYR A 78 2.36 1.04 -13.01
CA TYR A 78 1.09 1.52 -12.49
C TYR A 78 1.14 3.03 -12.24
N PRO A 79 1.15 3.87 -13.31
CA PRO A 79 1.32 5.31 -13.17
C PRO A 79 0.03 5.98 -12.67
N HIS A 80 -0.05 6.24 -11.36
CA HIS A 80 -1.13 7.01 -10.75
C HIS A 80 -0.64 8.43 -10.48
N LYS A 81 -1.31 9.43 -11.07
CA LYS A 81 -0.88 10.84 -10.98
C LYS A 81 -0.95 11.39 -9.56
N THR A 82 -1.89 10.92 -8.75
CA THR A 82 -2.22 11.49 -7.44
C THR A 82 -1.86 10.57 -6.27
N LEU A 83 -1.42 9.34 -6.55
CA LEU A 83 -1.11 8.37 -5.50
C LEU A 83 0.29 8.64 -4.92
N ASP A 84 0.38 8.73 -3.60
CA ASP A 84 1.65 9.00 -2.93
C ASP A 84 2.63 7.83 -3.02
N ASP A 85 3.92 8.17 -3.05
CA ASP A 85 5.01 7.20 -3.02
C ASP A 85 4.98 6.29 -1.78
N ALA A 86 4.34 6.72 -0.69
CA ALA A 86 4.12 5.89 0.50
C ALA A 86 3.31 4.62 0.20
N VAL A 87 2.35 4.70 -0.73
CA VAL A 87 1.55 3.53 -1.13
C VAL A 87 2.38 2.61 -2.03
N TYR A 88 3.18 3.17 -2.93
CA TYR A 88 4.13 2.39 -3.74
C TYR A 88 5.20 1.71 -2.88
N ALA A 89 5.61 2.32 -1.78
CA ALA A 89 6.59 1.76 -0.85
C ALA A 89 6.07 0.49 -0.15
N LEU A 90 4.75 0.28 -0.04
CA LEU A 90 4.19 -1.00 0.42
C LEU A 90 4.55 -2.14 -0.53
N VAL A 91 4.60 -1.88 -1.84
CA VAL A 91 5.02 -2.88 -2.83
C VAL A 91 6.48 -3.28 -2.59
N VAL A 92 7.35 -2.28 -2.35
CA VAL A 92 8.77 -2.53 -2.05
C VAL A 92 8.92 -3.33 -0.75
N LYS A 93 8.15 -2.99 0.29
CA LYS A 93 8.11 -3.74 1.55
C LYS A 93 7.75 -5.22 1.33
N ASP A 94 6.73 -5.49 0.53
CA ASP A 94 6.29 -6.87 0.27
C ASP A 94 7.28 -7.64 -0.62
N LEU A 95 7.95 -6.95 -1.56
CA LEU A 95 9.06 -7.52 -2.33
C LEU A 95 10.27 -7.85 -1.45
N ASP A 96 10.63 -6.97 -0.51
CA ASP A 96 11.67 -7.22 0.49
C ASP A 96 11.30 -8.42 1.37
N GLY A 97 10.05 -8.50 1.83
CA GLY A 97 9.54 -9.65 2.58
C GLY A 97 9.57 -10.97 1.79
N LYS A 98 9.33 -10.93 0.47
CA LYS A 98 9.52 -12.11 -0.40
C LYS A 98 11.00 -12.47 -0.56
N ALA A 99 11.86 -11.48 -0.78
CA ALA A 99 13.31 -11.66 -0.88
C ALA A 99 13.94 -12.17 0.43
N GLN A 100 13.34 -11.84 1.58
CA GLN A 100 13.75 -12.38 2.87
C GLN A 100 13.48 -13.89 2.95
N LYS A 101 12.30 -14.32 2.48
CA LYS A 101 11.83 -15.71 2.57
C LYS A 101 12.44 -16.62 1.50
N ASP A 102 12.79 -16.07 0.34
CA ASP A 102 13.29 -16.84 -0.80
C ASP A 102 14.56 -16.20 -1.40
N PRO A 103 15.74 -16.85 -1.25
CA PRO A 103 16.98 -16.39 -1.87
C PRO A 103 16.94 -16.29 -3.39
N ALA A 104 16.15 -17.15 -4.07
CA ALA A 104 16.00 -17.08 -5.52
C ALA A 104 15.26 -15.82 -5.95
N VAL A 105 14.22 -15.43 -5.21
CA VAL A 105 13.52 -14.15 -5.43
C VAL A 105 14.45 -12.97 -5.16
N ARG A 106 15.26 -13.02 -4.09
CA ARG A 106 16.24 -11.98 -3.79
C ARG A 106 17.23 -11.79 -4.93
N GLN A 107 17.80 -12.89 -5.43
CA GLN A 107 18.74 -12.86 -6.55
C GLN A 107 18.07 -12.32 -7.81
N GLN A 108 16.87 -12.78 -8.13
CA GLN A 108 16.11 -12.30 -9.29
C GLN A 108 15.85 -10.78 -9.23
N LEU A 109 15.49 -10.25 -8.07
CA LEU A 109 15.28 -8.80 -7.89
C LEU A 109 16.59 -8.02 -8.04
N ALA A 110 17.68 -8.50 -7.43
CA ALA A 110 18.99 -7.88 -7.55
C ALA A 110 19.49 -7.85 -9.00
N ASP A 111 19.30 -8.94 -9.75
CA ASP A 111 19.71 -9.05 -11.15
C ASP A 111 18.88 -8.13 -12.06
N GLY A 112 17.57 -8.02 -11.82
CA GLY A 112 16.72 -7.09 -12.55
C GLY A 112 17.09 -5.62 -12.30
N VAL A 113 17.37 -5.25 -11.04
CA VAL A 113 17.90 -3.92 -10.70
C VAL A 113 19.23 -3.65 -11.40
N LYS A 114 20.16 -4.61 -11.37
CA LYS A 114 21.45 -4.50 -12.05
C LYS A 114 21.32 -4.35 -13.57
N GLN A 115 20.37 -5.06 -14.19
CA GLN A 115 20.07 -4.93 -15.62
C GLN A 115 19.58 -3.52 -15.95
N LEU A 116 18.72 -2.95 -15.12
CA LEU A 116 18.24 -1.57 -15.28
C LEU A 116 19.37 -0.56 -15.09
N ASP A 117 20.18 -0.71 -14.03
CA ASP A 117 21.29 0.22 -13.74
C ASP A 117 22.35 0.24 -14.84
N ALA A 118 22.57 -0.88 -15.53
CA ALA A 118 23.46 -0.95 -16.68
C ALA A 118 23.04 -0.02 -17.83
N LEU A 119 21.76 0.34 -17.92
CA LEU A 119 21.25 1.30 -18.91
C LEU A 119 21.62 2.76 -18.58
N ASN A 120 22.09 3.04 -17.35
CA ASN A 120 22.49 4.38 -16.90
C ASN A 120 23.80 4.40 -16.09
N GLY A 121 24.67 3.40 -16.27
CA GLY A 121 26.00 3.30 -15.69
C GLY A 121 26.07 2.95 -14.19
N SER A 122 25.05 3.24 -13.39
CA SER A 122 24.99 2.83 -11.97
C SER A 122 23.64 3.11 -11.28
N ASP A 123 22.81 3.98 -11.86
CA ASP A 123 21.58 4.41 -11.22
C ASP A 123 20.49 4.69 -12.26
N TRP A 124 19.66 3.68 -12.51
CA TRP A 124 18.57 3.75 -13.47
C TRP A 124 17.51 4.81 -13.12
N THR A 125 17.37 5.15 -11.83
CA THR A 125 16.35 6.12 -11.37
C THR A 125 16.58 7.52 -11.92
N LYS A 126 17.80 7.84 -12.35
CA LYS A 126 18.17 9.12 -12.98
C LYS A 126 17.83 9.23 -14.46
N ARG A 127 17.33 8.16 -15.10
CA ARG A 127 16.87 8.21 -16.49
C ARG A 127 15.61 9.06 -16.62
N SER A 128 15.35 9.59 -17.82
CA SER A 128 14.12 10.33 -18.08
C SER A 128 12.89 9.43 -17.87
N PRO A 129 11.71 9.98 -17.48
CA PRO A 129 10.50 9.17 -17.32
C PRO A 129 10.13 8.38 -18.59
N ALA A 130 10.36 8.95 -19.77
CA ALA A 130 10.11 8.29 -21.05
C ALA A 130 11.06 7.10 -21.28
N ASP A 131 12.35 7.26 -20.94
CA ASP A 131 13.31 6.16 -21.01
C ASP A 131 12.98 5.06 -20.00
N GLN A 132 12.62 5.42 -18.76
CA GLN A 132 12.21 4.45 -17.75
C GLN A 132 11.00 3.63 -18.23
N ALA A 133 9.98 4.28 -18.79
CA ALA A 133 8.82 3.58 -19.34
C ALA A 133 9.21 2.60 -20.47
N ARG A 134 10.10 3.01 -21.38
CA ARG A 134 10.61 2.14 -22.45
C ARG A 134 11.37 0.94 -21.89
N ASP A 135 12.22 1.16 -20.91
CA ASP A 135 13.05 0.11 -20.32
C ASP A 135 12.20 -0.90 -19.53
N VAL A 136 11.20 -0.42 -18.77
CA VAL A 136 10.21 -1.26 -18.08
C VAL A 136 9.40 -2.10 -19.08
N ALA A 137 8.95 -1.50 -20.18
CA ALA A 137 8.25 -2.23 -21.24
C ALA A 137 9.14 -3.31 -21.89
N ALA A 138 10.43 -3.04 -22.07
CA ALA A 138 11.37 -4.03 -22.61
C ALA A 138 11.56 -5.25 -21.69
N MET A 139 11.28 -5.12 -20.39
CA MET A 139 11.36 -6.21 -19.42
C MET A 139 10.07 -7.04 -19.30
N GLU A 140 8.98 -6.71 -20.02
CA GLU A 140 7.64 -7.30 -19.84
C GLU A 140 7.64 -8.85 -19.76
N LYS A 141 8.44 -9.51 -20.59
CA LYS A 141 8.50 -10.97 -20.69
C LYS A 141 9.45 -11.63 -19.69
N THR A 142 10.03 -10.87 -18.76
CA THR A 142 11.00 -11.39 -17.78
C THR A 142 10.31 -11.91 -16.51
N PRO A 143 10.91 -12.90 -15.83
CA PRO A 143 10.46 -13.30 -14.49
C PRO A 143 10.47 -12.13 -13.49
N PHE A 144 11.49 -11.26 -13.55
CA PHE A 144 11.57 -10.03 -12.74
C PHE A 144 10.32 -9.17 -12.87
N PHE A 145 9.94 -8.81 -14.11
CA PHE A 145 8.76 -7.99 -14.36
C PHE A 145 7.49 -8.65 -13.81
N THR A 146 7.35 -9.96 -14.02
CA THR A 146 6.18 -10.72 -13.53
C THR A 146 6.11 -10.72 -12.00
N THR A 147 7.22 -10.96 -11.30
CA THR A 147 7.27 -10.95 -9.83
C THR A 147 6.94 -9.56 -9.27
N VAL A 148 7.52 -8.50 -9.84
CA VAL A 148 7.23 -7.12 -9.40
C VAL A 148 5.76 -6.77 -9.66
N ARG A 149 5.27 -7.05 -10.87
CA ARG A 149 3.88 -6.78 -11.28
C ARG A 149 2.86 -7.50 -10.39
N THR A 150 3.02 -8.81 -10.20
CA THR A 150 2.06 -9.62 -9.43
C THR A 150 2.03 -9.23 -7.96
N THR A 151 3.18 -8.83 -7.40
CA THR A 151 3.25 -8.26 -6.04
C THR A 151 2.55 -6.91 -5.99
N ALA A 152 2.85 -6.02 -6.94
CA ALA A 152 2.27 -4.70 -7.02
C ALA A 152 0.74 -4.71 -7.07
N ILE A 153 0.11 -5.60 -7.85
CA ILE A 153 -1.36 -5.66 -7.94
C ILE A 153 -2.00 -5.85 -6.56
N VAL A 154 -1.44 -6.73 -5.73
CA VAL A 154 -2.00 -6.98 -4.40
C VAL A 154 -1.65 -5.84 -3.46
N SER A 155 -0.36 -5.51 -3.34
CA SER A 155 0.13 -4.55 -2.36
C SER A 155 -0.37 -3.12 -2.63
N LEU A 156 -0.52 -2.72 -3.90
CA LEU A 156 -0.92 -1.37 -4.29
C LEU A 156 -2.41 -1.11 -4.12
N TYR A 157 -3.26 -2.12 -4.34
CA TYR A 157 -4.72 -1.93 -4.37
C TYR A 157 -5.46 -2.54 -3.18
N SER A 158 -4.82 -3.40 -2.39
CA SER A 158 -5.45 -4.09 -1.26
C SER A 158 -4.93 -3.59 0.08
N ASN A 159 -5.01 -2.28 0.32
CA ASN A 159 -4.59 -1.66 1.59
C ASN A 159 -5.41 -0.39 1.89
N ASP A 160 -5.48 0.00 3.16
CA ASP A 160 -6.30 1.12 3.64
C ASP A 160 -5.92 2.47 3.00
N MET A 161 -4.64 2.69 2.68
CA MET A 161 -4.22 3.93 2.00
C MET A 161 -4.75 3.97 0.57
N ALA A 162 -4.71 2.85 -0.15
CA ALA A 162 -5.30 2.77 -1.49
C ALA A 162 -6.81 2.95 -1.44
N TYR A 163 -7.50 2.31 -0.48
CA TYR A 163 -8.94 2.48 -0.30
C TYR A 163 -9.32 3.92 0.00
N ALA A 164 -8.61 4.59 0.91
CA ALA A 164 -8.80 6.01 1.19
C ALA A 164 -8.54 6.89 -0.05
N HIS A 165 -7.50 6.58 -0.83
CA HIS A 165 -7.15 7.34 -2.03
C HIS A 165 -8.20 7.19 -3.15
N PHE A 166 -8.66 5.97 -3.40
CA PHE A 166 -9.60 5.65 -4.47
C PHE A 166 -11.08 5.78 -4.05
N GLY A 167 -11.36 6.15 -2.79
CA GLY A 167 -12.72 6.36 -2.29
C GLY A 167 -13.50 5.07 -1.97
N TYR A 168 -12.81 3.96 -1.72
CA TYR A 168 -13.45 2.69 -1.38
C TYR A 168 -13.80 2.63 0.12
N GLY A 169 -15.08 2.79 0.46
CA GLY A 169 -15.57 2.89 1.84
C GLY A 169 -16.05 1.58 2.48
N ALA A 170 -16.22 0.49 1.72
CA ALA A 170 -16.84 -0.74 2.25
C ALA A 170 -16.05 -1.37 3.42
N ALA A 171 -14.75 -1.09 3.52
CA ALA A 171 -13.92 -1.49 4.65
C ALA A 171 -14.35 -0.84 5.99
N LEU A 172 -15.12 0.26 5.95
CA LEU A 172 -15.64 0.98 7.12
C LEU A 172 -17.00 0.46 7.61
N GLY A 173 -17.50 -0.65 7.05
CA GLY A 173 -18.74 -1.29 7.50
C GLY A 173 -20.02 -0.56 7.09
N ASP A 174 -19.95 0.34 6.11
CA ASP A 174 -21.07 1.20 5.69
C ASP A 174 -22.03 0.54 4.68
N GLY A 175 -22.03 -0.80 4.59
CA GLY A 175 -22.84 -1.54 3.61
C GLY A 175 -22.36 -1.40 2.15
N GLY A 176 -21.20 -0.77 1.91
CA GLY A 176 -20.62 -0.61 0.59
C GLY A 176 -21.44 0.33 -0.30
N TYR A 177 -21.78 -0.13 -1.52
CA TYR A 177 -22.52 0.68 -2.49
C TYR A 177 -24.04 0.52 -2.40
N LEU A 178 -24.56 -0.27 -1.45
CA LEU A 178 -25.99 -0.59 -1.33
C LEU A 178 -26.87 0.66 -1.31
N ASN A 179 -26.47 1.68 -0.54
CA ASN A 179 -27.17 2.96 -0.40
C ASN A 179 -26.38 4.14 -1.03
N LYS A 180 -25.49 3.89 -1.99
CA LYS A 180 -24.62 4.92 -2.61
C LYS A 180 -24.84 5.08 -4.11
N GLY A 181 -26.08 4.87 -4.55
CA GLY A 181 -26.50 5.16 -5.92
C GLY A 181 -26.13 4.12 -6.98
N PHE A 182 -25.60 2.95 -6.60
CA PHE A 182 -25.41 1.86 -7.55
C PHE A 182 -26.76 1.39 -8.16
N ASN A 183 -27.82 1.39 -7.35
CA ASN A 183 -29.18 1.06 -7.78
C ASN A 183 -30.02 2.27 -8.20
N ASP A 184 -29.48 3.50 -8.18
CA ASP A 184 -30.21 4.73 -8.55
C ASP A 184 -30.20 4.94 -10.09
N LEU A 185 -30.43 3.87 -10.85
CA LEU A 185 -30.38 3.89 -12.31
C LEU A 185 -31.68 4.46 -12.89
N VAL A 186 -31.68 5.76 -13.22
CA VAL A 186 -32.85 6.43 -13.83
C VAL A 186 -33.16 6.01 -15.28
N TRP A 187 -32.25 5.25 -15.91
CA TRP A 187 -32.30 4.93 -17.34
C TRP A 187 -32.70 3.48 -17.64
N LEU A 188 -32.86 2.64 -16.61
CA LEU A 188 -33.27 1.25 -16.74
C LEU A 188 -34.51 1.01 -15.87
N PRO A 189 -35.54 0.29 -16.34
CA PRO A 189 -36.61 -0.16 -15.44
C PRO A 189 -36.06 -1.08 -14.36
N ASP A 190 -36.73 -1.09 -13.20
CA ASP A 190 -36.37 -1.98 -12.10
C ASP A 190 -36.37 -3.45 -12.57
N PRO A 191 -35.38 -4.25 -12.16
CA PRO A 191 -35.34 -5.66 -12.51
C PRO A 191 -36.54 -6.39 -11.87
N PRO A 192 -37.07 -7.45 -12.53
CA PRO A 192 -38.11 -8.29 -11.94
C PRO A 192 -37.66 -8.85 -10.57
N ALA A 193 -38.60 -9.03 -9.63
CA ALA A 193 -38.27 -9.50 -8.28
C ALA A 193 -37.51 -10.84 -8.26
N ILE A 194 -37.78 -11.74 -9.21
CA ILE A 194 -37.08 -13.04 -9.33
C ILE A 194 -35.61 -12.92 -9.80
N ALA A 195 -35.28 -11.80 -10.44
CA ALA A 195 -33.93 -11.48 -10.91
C ALA A 195 -33.20 -10.54 -9.93
N SER A 196 -33.92 -10.00 -8.96
CA SER A 196 -33.35 -9.21 -7.86
C SER A 196 -32.78 -10.18 -6.82
N GLY A 197 -31.48 -10.03 -6.51
CA GLY A 197 -30.88 -10.75 -5.39
C GLY A 197 -31.52 -10.34 -4.06
N PRO A 198 -31.35 -11.14 -2.99
CA PRO A 198 -31.84 -10.76 -1.66
C PRO A 198 -31.18 -9.44 -1.23
N ILE A 199 -32.01 -8.44 -0.89
CA ILE A 199 -31.55 -7.19 -0.30
C ILE A 199 -31.22 -7.48 1.16
N PRO A 200 -29.98 -7.25 1.63
CA PRO A 200 -29.67 -7.38 3.05
C PRO A 200 -30.60 -6.48 3.85
N THR A 201 -31.41 -7.06 4.74
CA THR A 201 -32.13 -6.28 5.74
C THR A 201 -31.14 -5.90 6.83
N ASP A 202 -31.00 -4.62 7.14
CA ASP A 202 -30.10 -4.10 8.17
C ASP A 202 -30.12 -4.97 9.44
N SER A 203 -28.93 -5.29 9.96
CA SER A 203 -28.73 -5.94 11.27
C SER A 203 -28.39 -4.91 12.32
#